data_AF-A0A956KJK3-F1
#
_entry.id   AF-A0A956KJK3-F1
#
_cell.length_a   1.000
_cell.length_b   1.000
_cell.length_c   1.000
_cell.angle_alpha   90.00
_cell.angle_beta   90.00
_cell.angle_gamma   90.00
#
_symmetry.space_group_name_H-M   'P 1'
#
loop_
_entity.id
_entity.type
_entity.pdbx_description
1 polymer ?
#
loop_
_entity_poly.entity_id
_entity_poly.type
_entity_poly.pdbx_seq_one_letter_code
_entity_poly.pdbx_strand_id
1 'polypeptide(L)'
;FPLLIANAVDYFGRREAGFVAAIPIGASRELALADFGIPAEGVSLLEVTPPDPDPDDEQTPVPVRVRAQDGRFRIRALDPGVYSIAVQDGDAEGAVFEVAVNQANTAASNLESRLDEDILPEDNVAGDPPEPAPLSEGPLWTLIMLVAAALIAVEWATYHRRKTV
;
A
#
# COMPACT_ATOMS: atom_id res chain seq x y z
N PHE A 1 -9.98 -27.30 1.17
CA PHE A 1 -8.80 -26.51 0.76
C PHE A 1 -9.00 -25.00 0.59
N PRO A 2 -10.20 -24.40 0.38
CA PRO A 2 -10.28 -22.95 0.11
C PRO A 2 -9.85 -22.08 1.30
N LEU A 3 -10.17 -22.48 2.54
CA LEU A 3 -9.76 -21.76 3.76
C LEU A 3 -8.23 -21.74 3.98
N LEU A 4 -7.54 -22.84 3.64
CA LEU A 4 -6.09 -22.92 3.80
C LEU A 4 -5.36 -22.07 2.76
N ILE A 5 -5.90 -22.02 1.54
CA ILE A 5 -5.40 -21.14 0.47
C ILE A 5 -5.68 -19.67 0.82
N ALA A 6 -6.88 -19.34 1.33
CA ALA A 6 -7.22 -17.98 1.77
C ALA A 6 -6.28 -17.52 2.90
N ASN A 7 -6.10 -18.33 3.94
CA ASN A 7 -5.19 -17.99 5.04
C ASN A 7 -3.72 -17.87 4.58
N ALA A 8 -3.28 -18.70 3.64
CA ALA A 8 -1.92 -18.60 3.10
C ALA A 8 -1.73 -17.33 2.26
N VAL A 9 -2.71 -17.00 1.41
CA VAL A 9 -2.71 -15.77 0.60
C VAL A 9 -2.75 -14.54 1.51
N ASP A 10 -3.57 -14.55 2.56
CA ASP A 10 -3.64 -13.44 3.51
C ASP A 10 -2.36 -13.32 4.34
N TYR A 11 -1.73 -14.43 4.72
CA TYR A 11 -0.47 -14.44 5.46
C TYR A 11 0.70 -13.91 4.63
N PHE A 12 0.85 -14.36 3.38
CA PHE A 12 1.92 -13.90 2.48
C PHE A 12 1.61 -12.57 1.80
N GLY A 13 0.34 -12.15 1.78
CA GLY A 13 -0.12 -10.86 1.26
C GLY A 13 0.11 -9.70 2.23
N ARG A 14 0.50 -9.96 3.49
CA ARG A 14 0.97 -8.92 4.42
C ARG A 14 2.27 -8.33 3.87
N ARG A 15 2.16 -7.27 3.06
CA ARG A 15 3.30 -6.45 2.67
C ARG A 15 3.83 -5.75 3.92
N GLU A 16 5.14 -5.79 4.13
CA GLU A 16 5.81 -4.88 5.07
C GLU A 16 5.44 -3.45 4.72
N ALA A 17 5.20 -2.61 5.74
CA ALA A 17 4.79 -1.22 5.57
C ALA A 17 5.78 -0.49 4.65
N GLY A 18 5.36 -0.31 3.41
CA GLY A 18 6.21 0.15 2.33
C GLY A 18 5.38 0.82 1.27
N PHE A 19 5.69 2.10 1.09
CA PHE A 19 5.19 3.02 0.08
C PHE A 19 3.86 3.72 0.37
N VAL A 20 4.00 5.03 0.49
CA VAL A 20 2.98 6.06 0.43
C VAL A 20 2.11 5.85 -0.81
N ALA A 21 0.87 5.43 -0.62
CA ALA A 21 -0.08 5.27 -1.73
C ALA A 21 -0.46 6.65 -2.28
N ALA A 22 0.02 7.00 -3.47
CA ALA A 22 -0.36 8.26 -4.12
C ALA A 22 -1.76 8.15 -4.73
N ILE A 23 -2.74 8.89 -4.17
CA ILE A 23 -4.08 9.00 -4.76
C ILE A 23 -4.33 10.36 -5.41
N PRO A 24 -5.12 10.42 -6.50
CA PRO A 24 -5.51 11.68 -7.12
C PRO A 24 -6.56 12.43 -6.28
N ILE A 25 -6.44 13.76 -6.17
CA ILE A 25 -7.43 14.62 -5.51
C ILE A 25 -8.83 14.49 -6.13
N GLY A 26 -9.86 14.66 -5.29
CA GLY A 26 -11.25 14.90 -5.70
C GLY A 26 -12.05 13.64 -5.98
N ALA A 27 -11.38 12.52 -6.26
CA ALA A 27 -12.01 11.22 -6.46
C ALA A 27 -12.24 10.51 -5.12
N SER A 28 -13.44 9.96 -4.92
CA SER A 28 -13.69 9.05 -3.80
C SER A 28 -12.99 7.72 -4.07
N ARG A 29 -11.95 7.41 -3.31
CA ARG A 29 -11.10 6.23 -3.48
C ARG A 29 -11.34 5.25 -2.35
N GLU A 30 -11.44 3.98 -2.72
CA GLU A 30 -11.43 2.88 -1.76
C GLU A 30 -9.99 2.43 -1.53
N LEU A 31 -9.64 2.24 -0.26
CA LEU A 31 -8.32 1.80 0.20
C LEU A 31 -8.50 0.58 1.11
N ALA A 32 -7.54 -0.33 1.11
CA ALA A 32 -7.53 -1.48 2.00
C ALA A 32 -6.46 -1.31 3.09
N LEU A 33 -6.79 -1.61 4.34
CA LEU A 33 -5.86 -1.58 5.48
C LEU A 33 -4.65 -2.50 5.27
N ALA A 34 -4.86 -3.63 4.59
CA ALA A 34 -3.81 -4.57 4.24
C ALA A 34 -2.73 -3.99 3.32
N ASP A 35 -3.06 -2.98 2.49
CA ASP A 35 -2.06 -2.30 1.64
C ASP A 35 -1.05 -1.50 2.47
N PHE A 36 -1.41 -1.14 3.71
CA PHE A 36 -0.57 -0.44 4.68
C PHE A 36 0.02 -1.37 5.74
N GLY A 37 -0.13 -2.69 5.57
CA GLY A 37 0.32 -3.68 6.56
C GLY A 37 -0.53 -3.70 7.84
N ILE A 38 -1.71 -3.07 7.84
CA ILE A 38 -2.59 -3.00 9.00
C ILE A 38 -3.57 -4.20 8.97
N PRO A 39 -3.64 -5.01 10.05
CA PRO A 39 -4.62 -6.09 10.12
C PRO A 39 -6.04 -5.51 10.19
N ALA A 40 -6.95 -6.08 9.41
CA ALA A 40 -8.31 -5.58 9.22
C ALA A 40 -9.32 -6.07 10.27
N GLU A 41 -8.95 -7.07 11.08
CA GLU A 41 -9.88 -7.78 11.94
C GLU A 41 -10.37 -6.89 13.09
N GLY A 42 -11.69 -6.78 13.23
CA GLY A 42 -12.33 -5.95 14.25
C GLY A 42 -12.29 -4.44 14.00
N VAL A 43 -11.65 -3.97 12.92
CA VAL A 43 -11.53 -2.53 12.62
C VAL A 43 -12.82 -2.04 11.94
N SER A 44 -13.49 -1.07 12.56
CA SER A 44 -14.73 -0.46 12.07
C SER A 44 -14.67 1.07 11.98
N LEU A 45 -13.71 1.68 12.67
CA LEU A 45 -13.60 3.13 12.81
C LEU A 45 -12.15 3.59 12.58
N LEU A 46 -12.02 4.56 11.69
CA LEU A 46 -10.79 5.26 11.39
C LEU A 46 -10.98 6.75 11.63
N GLU A 47 -9.91 7.41 12.03
CA GLU A 47 -9.82 8.86 12.10
C GLU A 47 -8.81 9.33 11.05
N VAL A 48 -9.27 10.19 10.14
CA VAL A 48 -8.49 10.68 9.00
C VAL A 48 -8.22 12.16 9.18
N THR A 49 -6.97 12.53 9.37
CA THR A 49 -6.52 13.91 9.53
C THR A 49 -6.00 14.43 8.20
N PRO A 50 -6.56 15.53 7.66
CA PRO A 50 -6.06 16.16 6.44
C PRO A 50 -4.66 16.79 6.66
N PRO A 51 -3.92 17.06 5.58
CA PRO A 51 -2.66 17.78 5.67
C PRO A 51 -2.89 19.18 6.23
N ASP A 52 -1.91 19.65 7.01
CA ASP A 52 -1.89 21.01 7.53
C ASP A 52 -1.53 22.00 6.40
N PRO A 53 -2.42 22.94 6.02
CA PRO A 53 -2.16 23.90 4.95
C PRO A 53 -1.13 24.98 5.33
N ASP A 54 -0.97 25.28 6.62
CA ASP A 54 -0.01 26.28 7.12
C ASP A 54 0.47 25.90 8.53
N PRO A 55 1.57 25.13 8.64
CA PRO A 55 2.05 24.62 9.93
C PRO A 55 2.55 25.72 10.89
N ASP A 56 2.71 26.96 10.39
CA ASP A 56 3.12 28.11 11.20
C ASP A 56 1.91 28.86 11.80
N ASP A 57 0.71 28.59 11.29
CA ASP A 57 -0.53 29.02 11.89
C ASP A 57 -0.92 27.96 12.93
N GLU A 58 -1.20 28.33 14.18
CA GLU A 58 -1.42 27.36 15.27
C GLU A 58 -2.71 26.50 15.11
N GLN A 59 -3.34 26.45 13.92
CA GLN A 59 -4.55 25.68 13.67
C GLN A 59 -4.22 24.24 13.28
N THR A 60 -4.52 23.32 14.20
CA THR A 60 -4.45 21.90 13.88
C THR A 60 -5.60 21.48 12.96
N PRO A 61 -5.33 20.72 11.88
CA PRO A 61 -6.38 20.19 11.01
C PRO A 61 -7.38 19.32 11.78
N VAL A 62 -8.68 19.46 11.44
CA VAL A 62 -9.76 18.72 12.12
C VAL A 62 -9.86 17.30 11.56
N PRO A 63 -9.73 16.27 12.40
CA PRO A 63 -9.86 14.88 11.95
C PRO A 63 -11.30 14.52 11.57
N VAL A 64 -11.44 13.68 10.55
CA VAL A 64 -12.74 13.18 10.05
C VAL A 64 -12.85 11.69 10.33
N ARG A 65 -13.97 11.29 10.93
CA ARG A 65 -14.26 9.87 11.20
C ARG A 65 -14.75 9.17 9.94
N VAL A 66 -14.10 8.06 9.59
CA VAL A 66 -14.41 7.24 8.44
C VAL A 66 -14.69 5.81 8.91
N ARG A 67 -15.72 5.19 8.34
CA ARG A 67 -16.04 3.78 8.63
C ARG A 67 -15.22 2.86 7.75
N ALA A 68 -14.67 1.82 8.36
CA ALA A 68 -14.11 0.68 7.66
C ALA A 68 -15.12 -0.48 7.64
N GLN A 69 -15.14 -1.23 6.54
CA GLN A 69 -15.93 -2.44 6.36
C GLN A 69 -15.05 -3.48 5.67
N ASP A 70 -14.93 -4.67 6.26
CA ASP A 70 -14.10 -5.76 5.73
C ASP A 70 -12.65 -5.31 5.40
N GLY A 71 -12.06 -4.50 6.28
CA GLY A 71 -10.71 -3.97 6.10
C GLY A 71 -10.56 -2.90 5.02
N ARG A 72 -11.67 -2.40 4.46
CA ARG A 72 -11.70 -1.41 3.40
C ARG A 72 -12.38 -0.15 3.88
N PHE A 73 -11.90 1.00 3.43
CA PHE A 73 -12.48 2.29 3.77
C PHE A 73 -12.43 3.22 2.57
N ARG A 74 -13.28 4.25 2.57
CA ARG A 74 -13.39 5.19 1.47
C ARG A 74 -13.04 6.59 1.93
N ILE A 75 -12.08 7.21 1.25
CA ILE A 75 -11.71 8.60 1.50
C ILE A 75 -11.95 9.45 0.25
N ARG A 76 -12.30 10.71 0.48
CA ARG A 76 -12.36 11.73 -0.55
C ARG A 76 -11.42 12.84 -0.14
N ALA A 77 -10.20 12.81 -0.67
CA ALA A 77 -9.22 13.84 -0.42
C ALA A 77 -9.54 15.09 -1.26
N LEU A 78 -9.62 16.24 -0.60
CA LEU A 78 -9.92 17.53 -1.24
C LEU A 78 -8.65 18.35 -1.47
N ASP A 79 -7.64 18.13 -0.63
CA ASP A 79 -6.40 18.90 -0.58
C ASP A 79 -5.22 17.99 -0.91
N PRO A 80 -4.18 18.48 -1.62
CA PRO A 80 -2.94 17.74 -1.77
C PRO A 80 -2.17 17.70 -0.45
N GLY A 81 -1.41 16.62 -0.24
CA GLY A 81 -0.53 16.49 0.92
C GLY A 81 -0.63 15.12 1.55
N VAL A 82 -0.04 14.98 2.73
CA VAL A 82 -0.02 13.73 3.49
C VAL A 82 -1.20 13.73 4.46
N TYR A 83 -2.08 12.75 4.30
CA TYR A 83 -3.17 12.47 5.24
C TYR A 83 -2.66 11.45 6.26
N SER A 84 -2.89 11.73 7.54
CA SER A 84 -2.60 10.79 8.63
C SER A 84 -3.88 10.03 8.98
N ILE A 85 -3.80 8.71 9.11
CA ILE A 85 -4.95 7.85 9.37
C ILE A 85 -4.67 7.02 10.62
N ALA A 86 -5.47 7.22 11.65
CA ALA A 86 -5.39 6.52 12.92
C ALA A 86 -6.54 5.51 13.06
N VAL A 87 -6.20 4.27 13.43
CA VAL A 87 -7.16 3.22 13.72
C VAL A 87 -7.71 3.41 15.14
N GLN A 88 -9.04 3.44 15.28
CA GLN A 88 -9.71 3.79 16.54
C GLN A 88 -10.31 2.58 17.27
N ASP A 89 -10.31 1.39 16.65
CA ASP A 89 -10.84 0.16 17.22
C ASP A 89 -10.23 -1.10 16.59
N GLY A 90 -10.53 -2.26 17.19
CA GLY A 90 -10.09 -3.56 16.70
C GLY A 90 -8.66 -3.93 17.12
N ASP A 91 -8.12 -4.98 16.51
CA ASP A 91 -6.81 -5.52 16.88
C ASP A 91 -5.63 -4.59 16.53
N ALA A 92 -5.88 -3.61 15.66
CA ALA A 92 -4.93 -2.60 15.22
C ALA A 92 -5.17 -1.22 15.87
N GLU A 93 -5.97 -1.12 16.94
CA GLU A 93 -6.23 0.15 17.63
C GLU A 93 -4.92 0.89 17.98
N GLY A 94 -4.88 2.19 17.64
CA GLY A 94 -3.71 3.04 17.84
C GLY A 94 -2.66 2.97 16.72
N ALA A 95 -2.82 2.09 15.73
CA ALA A 95 -1.98 2.12 14.54
C ALA A 95 -2.21 3.41 13.74
N VAL A 96 -1.13 4.04 13.29
CA VAL A 96 -1.15 5.25 12.47
C VAL A 96 -0.37 4.99 11.19
N PHE A 97 -0.94 5.39 10.05
CA PHE A 97 -0.28 5.31 8.76
C PHE A 97 -0.60 6.53 7.91
N GLU A 98 0.21 6.74 6.87
CA GLU A 98 0.18 7.95 6.06
C GLU A 98 -0.15 7.64 4.60
N VAL A 99 -0.95 8.52 3.99
CA VAL A 99 -1.36 8.43 2.58
C VAL A 99 -1.07 9.78 1.93
N ALA A 100 -0.21 9.80 0.90
CA ALA A 100 -0.02 11.03 0.13
C ALA A 100 -1.08 11.16 -0.96
N VAL A 101 -1.57 12.37 -1.10
CA VAL A 101 -2.55 12.76 -2.09
C VAL A 101 -1.89 13.79 -2.98
N ASN A 102 -1.87 13.52 -4.28
CA ASN A 102 -1.26 14.41 -5.26
C ASN A 102 -2.34 15.09 -6.11
N GLN A 103 -2.08 16.34 -6.50
CA GLN A 103 -2.82 17.03 -7.54
C GLN A 103 -2.61 16.28 -8.87
N ALA A 104 -3.56 15.42 -9.22
CA ALA A 104 -3.53 14.66 -10.46
C ALA A 104 -3.91 15.53 -11.68
N ASN A 105 -3.23 16.66 -11.86
CA ASN A 105 -3.13 17.27 -13.16
C ASN A 105 -1.85 16.74 -13.80
N THR A 106 -1.99 15.91 -14.84
CA THR A 106 -0.87 15.43 -15.66
C THR A 106 -0.04 16.57 -16.24
N ALA A 107 -0.59 17.78 -16.39
CA ALA A 107 0.16 18.98 -16.79
C ALA A 107 0.99 19.62 -15.66
N ALA A 108 0.65 19.37 -14.38
CA ALA A 108 1.45 19.77 -13.21
C ALA A 108 2.46 18.68 -12.81
N SER A 109 2.18 17.42 -13.15
CA SER A 109 3.09 16.27 -13.04
C SER A 109 3.96 16.08 -14.29
N ASN A 110 3.98 17.05 -15.21
CA ASN A 110 4.92 17.05 -16.31
C ASN A 110 6.26 17.60 -15.80
N LEU A 111 7.18 16.69 -15.50
CA LEU A 111 8.59 16.97 -15.20
C LEU A 111 9.41 17.15 -16.49
N GLU A 112 8.80 17.44 -17.65
CA GLU A 112 9.56 18.01 -18.76
C GLU A 112 10.23 19.29 -18.26
N SER A 113 11.55 19.27 -18.30
CA SER A 113 12.41 20.34 -17.80
C SER A 113 11.94 21.68 -18.34
N ARG A 114 11.39 22.52 -17.47
CA ARG A 114 11.28 23.97 -17.71
C ARG A 114 12.58 24.71 -17.36
N LEU A 115 13.62 23.97 -16.99
CA LEU A 115 14.96 24.51 -16.80
C LEU A 115 15.61 24.54 -18.18
N ASP A 116 15.97 25.72 -18.65
CA ASP A 116 16.88 25.88 -19.79
C ASP A 116 18.16 25.09 -19.46
N GLU A 117 18.52 24.14 -20.32
CA GLU A 117 19.75 23.35 -20.19
C GLU A 117 21.00 24.25 -20.05
N ASP A 118 20.93 25.46 -20.61
CA ASP A 118 21.98 26.49 -20.58
C ASP A 118 22.15 27.19 -19.21
N ILE A 119 21.22 27.01 -18.26
CA ILE A 119 21.21 27.72 -16.96
C ILE A 119 21.67 26.83 -15.81
N LEU A 120 21.77 25.51 -15.99
CA LEU A 120 22.16 24.60 -14.92
C LEU A 120 23.68 24.64 -14.68
N PRO A 121 24.16 25.03 -13.47
CA PRO A 121 25.56 24.89 -13.11
C PRO A 121 26.01 23.42 -13.23
N GLU A 122 27.23 23.18 -13.71
CA GLU A 122 27.77 21.81 -13.91
C GLU A 122 27.68 20.93 -12.65
N ASP A 123 27.69 21.53 -11.46
CA ASP A 123 27.58 20.84 -10.17
C ASP A 123 26.17 20.28 -9.86
N ASN A 124 25.13 20.66 -10.62
CA ASN A 124 23.75 20.20 -10.43
C ASN A 124 23.32 19.07 -11.38
N VAL A 125 24.27 18.52 -12.14
CA VAL A 125 24.02 17.33 -12.96
C VAL A 125 24.03 16.11 -12.04
N ALA A 126 22.88 15.43 -11.92
CA ALA A 126 22.84 14.13 -11.28
C ALA A 126 23.79 13.19 -12.03
N GLY A 127 24.68 12.52 -11.29
CA GLY A 127 25.57 11.51 -11.88
C GLY A 127 24.79 10.38 -12.54
N ASP A 128 25.50 9.52 -13.27
CA ASP A 128 24.87 8.38 -13.93
C ASP A 128 24.02 7.57 -12.93
N PRO A 129 22.79 7.19 -13.30
CA PRO A 129 21.95 6.39 -12.43
C PRO A 129 22.68 5.09 -12.09
N PRO A 130 22.58 4.61 -10.83
CA PRO A 130 23.16 3.33 -10.48
C PRO A 130 22.56 2.23 -11.34
N GLU A 131 23.36 1.21 -11.63
CA GLU A 131 22.92 0.05 -12.41
C GLU A 131 21.68 -0.56 -11.73
N PRO A 132 20.56 -0.73 -12.45
CA PRO A 132 19.33 -1.22 -11.85
C PRO A 132 19.58 -2.57 -11.20
N ALA A 133 19.07 -2.76 -9.99
CA ALA A 133 19.11 -4.06 -9.34
C ALA A 133 18.54 -5.11 -10.31
N PRO A 134 19.22 -6.25 -10.51
CA PRO A 134 18.73 -7.26 -11.44
C PRO A 134 17.33 -7.68 -11.00
N LEU A 135 16.37 -7.56 -11.92
CA LEU A 135 15.02 -8.13 -11.79
C LEU A 135 15.14 -9.65 -11.92
N SER A 136 15.86 -10.30 -11.00
CA SER A 136 15.63 -11.72 -10.79
C SER A 136 14.27 -11.82 -10.11
N GLU A 137 13.35 -12.55 -10.73
CA GLU A 137 12.11 -12.98 -10.11
C GLU A 137 12.46 -13.54 -8.71
N GLY A 138 12.14 -12.77 -7.68
CA GLY A 138 12.70 -12.97 -6.36
C GLY A 138 12.33 -14.31 -5.71
N PRO A 139 12.86 -14.59 -4.51
CA PRO A 139 12.65 -15.83 -3.75
C PRO A 139 11.16 -16.20 -3.53
N LEU A 140 10.24 -15.26 -3.70
CA LEU A 140 8.80 -15.47 -3.62
C LEU A 140 8.27 -16.43 -4.70
N TRP A 141 8.69 -16.30 -5.96
CA TRP A 141 8.18 -17.16 -7.03
C TRP A 141 8.64 -18.61 -6.85
N THR A 142 9.91 -18.78 -6.46
CA THR A 142 10.48 -20.08 -6.07
C THR A 142 9.70 -20.69 -4.90
N LEU A 143 9.35 -19.89 -3.89
CA LEU A 143 8.55 -20.34 -2.75
C LEU A 143 7.14 -20.78 -3.17
N ILE A 144 6.47 -19.99 -4.01
CA ILE A 144 5.15 -20.34 -4.57
C ILE A 144 5.20 -21.66 -5.34
N MET A 145 6.23 -21.85 -6.18
CA MET A 145 6.43 -23.08 -6.93
C MET A 145 6.69 -24.29 -6.03
N LEU A 146 7.49 -24.13 -4.97
CA LEU A 146 7.73 -25.19 -3.99
C LEU A 146 6.45 -25.58 -3.23
N VAL A 147 5.65 -24.60 -2.81
CA VAL A 147 4.36 -24.85 -2.15
C VAL A 147 3.40 -25.57 -3.09
N ALA A 148 3.29 -25.13 -4.35
CA ALA A 148 2.45 -25.80 -5.34
C ALA A 148 2.90 -27.25 -5.58
N ALA A 149 4.20 -27.50 -5.74
CA ALA A 149 4.74 -28.85 -5.90
C ALA A 149 4.47 -29.76 -4.69
N ALA A 150 4.61 -29.23 -3.47
CA ALA A 150 4.30 -29.97 -2.25
C ALA A 150 2.82 -30.35 -2.17
N LEU A 151 1.91 -29.43 -2.51
CA LEU A 151 0.47 -29.71 -2.52
C LEU A 151 0.10 -30.79 -3.55
N ILE A 152 0.66 -30.74 -4.76
CA ILE A 152 0.45 -31.75 -5.80
C ILE A 152 0.95 -33.13 -5.33
N ALA A 153 2.13 -33.20 -4.71
CA ALA A 153 2.68 -34.45 -4.20
C ALA A 153 1.81 -35.07 -3.09
N VAL A 154 1.30 -34.24 -2.18
CA VAL A 154 0.37 -34.67 -1.11
C VAL A 154 -0.94 -35.17 -1.71
N GLU A 155 -1.50 -34.46 -2.68
CA GLU A 155 -2.73 -34.88 -3.37
C GLU A 155 -2.52 -36.22 -4.09
N TRP A 156 -1.42 -36.38 -4.82
CA TRP A 156 -1.09 -37.62 -5.51
C TRP A 156 -0.94 -38.80 -4.53
N ALA A 157 -0.22 -38.62 -3.43
CA ALA A 157 -0.01 -39.65 -2.41
C ALA A 157 -1.33 -40.06 -1.73
N THR A 158 -2.19 -39.09 -1.42
CA THR A 158 -3.50 -39.34 -0.80
C THR A 158 -4.50 -39.97 -1.77
N TYR A 159 -4.49 -39.55 -3.03
CA TYR A 159 -5.32 -40.15 -4.09
C TYR A 159 -4.96 -41.63 -4.31
N HIS A 160 -3.67 -41.96 -4.39
CA HIS A 160 -3.25 -43.35 -4.54
C HIS A 160 -3.57 -44.21 -3.33
N ARG A 161 -3.43 -43.69 -2.10
CA ARG A 161 -3.89 -44.38 -0.90
C ARG A 161 -5.39 -44.66 -0.87
N ARG A 162 -6.22 -43.82 -1.50
CA ARG A 162 -7.68 -44.04 -1.59
C ARG A 162 -8.07 -45.05 -2.67
N LYS A 163 -7.24 -45.27 -3.68
CA LYS A 163 -7.49 -46.22 -4.77
C LYS A 163 -7.00 -47.64 -4.48
N THR A 164 -6.08 -47.80 -3.53
CA THR A 164 -5.50 -49.09 -3.16
C THR A 164 -6.17 -49.74 -1.94
N VAL A 165 -7.21 -49.13 -1.39
CA VAL A 165 -8.08 -49.71 -0.34
C VAL A 165 -9.43 -50.06 -0.94
#